data_AF-A0A9D6I5E6-F1
#
_entry.id   AF-A0A9D6I5E6-F1
#
_cell.length_a   1.000
_cell.length_b   1.000
_cell.length_c   1.000
_cell.angle_alpha   90.00
_cell.angle_beta   90.00
_cell.angle_gamma   90.00
#
_symmetry.space_group_name_H-M   'P 1'
#
loop_
_entity.id
_entity.type
_entity.pdbx_description
1 polymer ?
#
loop_
_entity_poly.entity_id
_entity_poly.type
_entity_poly.pdbx_seq_one_letter_code
_entity_poly.pdbx_strand_id
1 'polypeptide(L)'
;CPYRARHLIHEAHWYFPGGPTPSEAATDQPERPGVMTQCTFCVQRVDTGRMDGLEPGVDAAATPMCSVACIANAIHFGDLDDPQSVVSRLLRDRSAVQLLPECGTDPSVYYLTD
;
A
#
# COMPACT_ATOMS: atom_id res chain seq x y z
N CYS A 1 16.05 -4.35 -6.06
CA CYS A 1 15.17 -3.36 -5.42
C CYS A 1 15.93 -2.77 -4.25
N PRO A 2 16.35 -1.50 -4.33
CA PRO A 2 17.15 -0.84 -3.29
C PRO A 2 16.39 -0.73 -1.95
N TYR A 3 15.06 -0.79 -1.99
CA TYR A 3 14.18 -0.66 -0.83
C TYR A 3 13.94 -1.94 -0.03
N ARG A 4 14.47 -3.10 -0.48
CA ARG A 4 14.22 -4.42 0.15
C ARG A 4 12.73 -4.73 0.38
N ALA A 5 11.84 -4.14 -0.44
CA ALA A 5 10.39 -4.22 -0.27
C ALA A 5 9.74 -5.50 -0.82
N ARG A 6 10.54 -6.44 -1.33
CA ARG A 6 10.07 -7.71 -1.87
C ARG A 6 10.30 -8.81 -0.84
N HIS A 7 9.26 -9.59 -0.56
CA HIS A 7 9.25 -10.63 0.45
C HIS A 7 8.90 -11.99 -0.17
N LEU A 8 9.69 -13.00 0.17
CA LEU A 8 9.48 -14.39 -0.25
C LEU A 8 9.24 -15.23 0.99
N ILE A 9 8.07 -15.86 1.05
CA ILE A 9 7.74 -16.83 2.09
C ILE A 9 8.11 -18.20 1.55
N HIS A 10 8.96 -18.94 2.26
CA HIS A 10 9.36 -20.29 1.86
C HIS A 10 8.39 -21.36 2.36
N GLU A 11 7.81 -21.14 3.55
CA GLU A 11 6.90 -22.07 4.20
C GLU A 11 5.79 -21.29 4.93
N ALA A 12 4.57 -21.82 4.87
CA ALA A 12 3.44 -21.26 5.61
C ALA A 12 3.60 -21.60 7.10
N HIS A 13 3.48 -20.58 7.95
CA HIS A 13 3.50 -20.72 9.39
C HIS A 13 2.39 -19.88 10.01
N TRP A 14 1.78 -20.39 11.07
CA TRP A 14 0.75 -19.69 11.84
C TRP A 14 1.37 -19.01 13.06
N TYR A 15 0.76 -17.92 13.51
CA TYR A 15 1.28 -17.18 14.66
C TYR A 15 1.25 -18.01 15.95
N PHE A 16 0.20 -18.82 16.15
CA PHE A 16 0.05 -19.66 17.33
C PHE A 16 0.27 -21.16 17.02
N PRO A 17 0.83 -21.93 17.97
CA PRO A 17 0.85 -23.39 17.87
C PRO A 17 -0.59 -23.92 17.92
N GLY A 18 -0.92 -24.86 17.04
CA GLY A 18 -2.25 -25.50 16.99
C GLY A 18 -3.09 -25.22 15.73
N GLY A 19 -2.57 -24.43 14.79
CA GLY A 19 -3.23 -24.12 13.52
C GLY A 19 -3.58 -22.64 13.37
N PRO A 20 -4.27 -22.25 12.28
CA PRO A 20 -4.61 -20.86 12.04
C PRO A 20 -5.68 -20.37 13.03
N THR A 21 -5.55 -19.14 13.47
CA THR A 21 -6.66 -18.39 14.06
C THR A 21 -7.78 -18.18 13.03
N PRO A 22 -9.02 -17.85 13.46
CA PRO A 22 -10.09 -17.54 12.52
C PRO A 22 -9.73 -16.43 11.51
N SER A 23 -8.93 -15.45 11.93
CA SER A 23 -8.48 -14.37 11.04
C SER A 23 -7.45 -14.84 10.01
N GLU A 24 -6.50 -15.68 10.42
CA GLU A 24 -5.52 -16.27 9.50
C GLU A 24 -6.22 -17.19 8.50
N ALA A 25 -7.15 -18.03 8.96
CA ALA A 25 -7.93 -18.91 8.09
C ALA A 25 -8.79 -18.12 7.08
N ALA A 26 -9.37 -16.99 7.49
CA ALA A 26 -10.17 -16.14 6.61
C ALA A 26 -9.36 -15.39 5.54
N THR A 27 -8.04 -15.27 5.72
CA THR A 27 -7.14 -14.52 4.82
C THR A 27 -6.00 -15.37 4.25
N ASP A 28 -6.12 -16.69 4.37
CA ASP A 28 -5.12 -17.64 3.88
C ASP A 28 -4.95 -17.54 2.37
N GLN A 29 -3.69 -17.66 1.93
CA GLN A 29 -3.29 -17.60 0.53
C GLN A 29 -2.29 -18.73 0.27
N PRO A 30 -2.77 -19.98 0.05
CA PRO A 30 -1.95 -21.17 -0.10
C PRO A 30 -1.02 -21.11 -1.33
N GLU A 31 -1.27 -20.20 -2.27
CA GLU A 31 -0.46 -19.95 -3.46
C GLU A 31 0.80 -19.10 -3.21
N ARG A 32 0.94 -18.46 -2.03
CA ARG A 32 2.06 -17.55 -1.73
C ARG A 32 3.41 -18.21 -1.46
N PRO A 33 3.51 -19.40 -0.82
CA PRO A 33 4.81 -20.03 -0.60
C PRO A 33 5.57 -20.25 -1.91
N GLY A 34 6.84 -19.80 -1.95
CA GLY A 34 7.67 -19.85 -3.15
C GLY A 34 7.40 -18.74 -4.17
N VAL A 35 6.46 -17.83 -3.91
CA VAL A 35 6.12 -16.69 -4.78
C VAL A 35 6.57 -15.39 -4.14
N MET A 36 7.24 -14.54 -4.92
CA MET A 36 7.65 -13.22 -4.46
C MET A 36 6.43 -12.30 -4.31
N THR A 37 6.28 -11.69 -3.14
CA THR A 37 5.22 -10.73 -2.83
C THR A 37 5.80 -9.36 -2.51
N GLN A 38 5.00 -8.31 -2.69
CA GLN A 38 5.32 -6.95 -2.27
C GLN A 38 4.02 -6.14 -2.15
N CYS A 39 4.10 -4.92 -1.61
CA CYS A 39 2.99 -3.97 -1.69
C CYS A 39 2.66 -3.67 -3.16
N THR A 40 1.40 -3.81 -3.53
CA THR A 40 0.87 -3.48 -4.86
C THR A 40 -0.09 -2.29 -4.82
N PHE A 41 -0.03 -1.50 -3.74
CA PHE A 41 -1.02 -0.46 -3.42
C PHE A 41 -2.47 -0.99 -3.46
N CYS A 42 -2.67 -2.22 -2.98
CA CYS A 42 -3.98 -2.87 -2.99
C CYS A 42 -4.63 -2.86 -4.39
N VAL A 43 -3.87 -3.09 -5.46
CA VAL A 43 -4.31 -2.97 -6.86
C VAL A 43 -5.70 -3.55 -7.13
N GLN A 44 -6.03 -4.73 -6.59
CA GLN A 44 -7.35 -5.34 -6.76
C GLN A 44 -8.48 -4.45 -6.21
N ARG A 45 -8.28 -3.82 -5.05
CA ARG A 45 -9.24 -2.91 -4.43
C ARG A 45 -9.38 -1.62 -5.22
N VAL A 46 -8.26 -1.08 -5.69
CA VAL A 46 -8.22 0.16 -6.49
C VAL A 46 -8.91 -0.06 -7.83
N ASP A 47 -8.59 -1.14 -8.54
CA ASP A 47 -9.15 -1.45 -9.85
C ASP A 47 -10.65 -1.75 -9.77
N THR A 48 -11.09 -2.58 -8.82
CA THR A 48 -12.52 -2.84 -8.61
C THR A 48 -13.26 -1.56 -8.22
N GLY A 49 -12.71 -0.75 -7.31
CA GLY A 49 -13.31 0.51 -6.93
C GLY A 49 -13.48 1.46 -8.13
N ARG A 50 -12.47 1.58 -8.99
CA ARG A 50 -12.57 2.36 -10.23
C ARG A 50 -13.63 1.82 -11.18
N MET A 51 -13.74 0.49 -11.33
CA MET A 51 -14.81 -0.13 -12.13
C MET A 51 -16.21 0.17 -11.59
N ASP A 52 -16.33 0.33 -10.27
CA ASP A 52 -17.58 0.69 -9.59
C ASP A 52 -17.83 2.22 -9.56
N GLY A 53 -16.97 3.01 -10.22
CA GLY A 53 -17.10 4.47 -10.31
C GLY A 53 -16.66 5.21 -9.04
N LEU A 54 -15.91 4.55 -8.15
CA LEU A 54 -15.36 5.12 -6.94
C LEU A 54 -13.97 5.73 -7.19
N GLU A 55 -13.61 6.71 -6.36
CA GLU A 55 -12.38 7.46 -6.48
C GLU A 55 -11.34 7.04 -5.40
N PRO A 56 -10.22 6.38 -5.77
CA PRO A 56 -9.18 6.02 -4.82
C PRO A 56 -8.52 7.26 -4.17
N GLY A 57 -8.41 7.26 -2.84
CA GLY A 57 -7.96 8.41 -2.06
C GLY A 57 -9.10 9.29 -1.52
N VAL A 58 -10.33 9.09 -2.02
CA VAL A 58 -11.55 9.74 -1.54
C VAL A 58 -12.50 8.70 -0.97
N ASP A 59 -12.87 7.70 -1.77
CA ASP A 59 -13.76 6.62 -1.37
C ASP A 59 -12.98 5.54 -0.63
N ALA A 60 -13.34 5.31 0.64
CA ALA A 60 -12.70 4.31 1.48
C ALA A 60 -12.76 2.90 0.86
N ALA A 61 -13.83 2.58 0.12
CA ALA A 61 -14.00 1.29 -0.56
C ALA A 61 -12.99 1.04 -1.70
N ALA A 62 -12.48 2.10 -2.33
CA ALA A 62 -11.48 2.02 -3.40
C ALA A 62 -10.05 2.34 -2.93
N THR A 63 -9.88 2.81 -1.69
CA THR A 63 -8.59 3.29 -1.16
C THR A 63 -7.80 2.15 -0.48
N PRO A 64 -6.45 2.10 -0.62
CA PRO A 64 -5.63 1.06 0.01
C PRO A 64 -5.84 0.94 1.51
N MET A 65 -5.85 -0.31 2.01
CA MET A 65 -6.17 -0.60 3.41
C MET A 65 -5.23 0.05 4.41
N CYS A 66 -3.94 0.22 4.08
CA CYS A 66 -2.99 0.91 4.96
C CYS A 66 -3.31 2.39 5.15
N SER A 67 -3.91 3.05 4.15
CA SER A 67 -4.40 4.43 4.26
C SER A 67 -5.68 4.46 5.09
N VAL A 68 -6.67 3.63 4.75
CA VAL A 68 -7.97 3.57 5.44
C VAL A 68 -7.85 3.18 6.92
N ALA A 69 -6.98 2.23 7.25
CA ALA A 69 -6.83 1.72 8.61
C ALA A 69 -5.99 2.63 9.52
N CYS A 70 -5.31 3.64 8.96
CA CYS A 70 -4.38 4.48 9.72
C CYS A 70 -5.14 5.48 10.59
N ILE A 71 -5.31 5.15 11.88
CA ILE A 71 -5.96 6.04 12.87
C ILE A 71 -5.23 7.39 12.98
N ALA A 72 -3.91 7.39 12.79
CA ALA A 72 -3.09 8.60 12.85
C ALA A 72 -3.16 9.47 11.57
N ASN A 73 -3.81 9.00 10.50
CA ASN A 73 -3.82 9.64 9.17
C ASN A 73 -2.41 9.92 8.63
N ALA A 74 -1.46 9.00 8.85
CA ALA A 74 -0.07 9.16 8.40
C ALA A 74 0.14 8.78 6.92
N ILE A 75 -0.76 7.96 6.35
CA ILE A 75 -0.66 7.49 4.97
C ILE A 75 -1.81 8.11 4.19
N HIS A 76 -1.47 8.91 3.18
CA HIS A 76 -2.42 9.44 2.20
C HIS A 76 -2.20 8.75 0.86
N PHE A 77 -3.29 8.48 0.15
CA PHE A 77 -3.27 7.87 -1.18
C PHE A 77 -4.08 8.73 -2.14
N GLY A 78 -3.67 8.78 -3.41
CA GLY A 78 -4.35 9.54 -4.44
C GLY A 78 -3.55 9.50 -5.74
N ASP A 79 -4.11 10.11 -6.77
CA ASP A 79 -3.49 10.22 -8.08
C ASP A 79 -2.48 11.38 -8.11
N LEU A 80 -1.23 11.11 -8.48
CA LEU A 80 -0.19 12.14 -8.60
C LEU A 80 -0.38 12.99 -9.86
N ASP A 81 -1.11 12.49 -10.87
CA ASP A 81 -1.39 13.23 -12.10
C ASP A 81 -2.58 14.19 -11.93
N ASP A 82 -3.41 14.01 -10.89
CA ASP A 82 -4.47 14.95 -10.54
C ASP A 82 -3.95 16.04 -9.58
N PRO A 83 -3.88 17.31 -10.00
CA PRO A 83 -3.41 18.41 -9.15
C PRO A 83 -4.35 18.71 -7.96
N GLN A 84 -5.59 18.22 -8.00
CA GLN A 84 -6.58 18.38 -6.92
C GLN A 84 -6.57 17.22 -5.92
N SER A 85 -5.85 16.14 -6.19
CA SER A 85 -5.76 14.99 -5.28
C SER A 85 -5.17 15.39 -3.93
N VAL A 86 -5.45 14.62 -2.88
CA VAL A 86 -4.90 14.89 -1.55
C VAL A 86 -3.36 14.86 -1.55
N VAL A 87 -2.75 13.92 -2.29
CA VAL A 87 -1.30 13.77 -2.35
C VAL A 87 -0.65 14.93 -3.12
N SER A 88 -1.21 15.34 -4.26
CA SER A 88 -0.68 16.47 -5.04
C SER A 88 -0.73 17.78 -4.27
N ARG A 89 -1.80 17.99 -3.48
CA ARG A 89 -1.89 19.16 -2.59
C ARG A 89 -0.85 19.10 -1.47
N LEU A 90 -0.68 17.96 -0.81
CA LEU A 90 0.34 17.79 0.22
C LEU A 90 1.76 18.05 -0.31
N LEU A 91 2.10 17.52 -1.48
CA LEU A 91 3.43 17.72 -2.08
C LEU A 91 3.70 19.15 -2.53
N ARG A 92 2.64 19.91 -2.83
CA ARG A 92 2.76 21.34 -3.15
C ARG A 92 2.90 22.20 -1.90
N ASP A 93 2.17 21.83 -0.84
CA ASP A 93 2.00 22.70 0.33
C ASP A 93 2.97 22.34 1.49
N ARG A 94 3.67 21.21 1.41
CA ARG A 94 4.55 20.65 2.46
C ARG A 94 5.91 20.22 1.91
N SER A 95 6.89 20.05 2.80
CA SER A 95 8.21 19.54 2.41
C SER A 95 8.17 18.01 2.32
N ALA A 96 8.68 17.45 1.23
CA ALA A 96 8.67 16.01 1.02
C ALA A 96 9.98 15.50 0.41
N VAL A 97 10.32 14.25 0.71
CA VAL A 97 11.47 13.54 0.15
C VAL A 97 11.08 12.16 -0.37
N GLN A 98 11.73 11.71 -1.43
CA GLN A 98 11.71 10.31 -1.86
C GLN A 98 12.87 9.56 -1.19
N LEU A 99 12.69 8.27 -0.90
CA LEU A 99 13.76 7.45 -0.34
C LEU A 99 14.80 7.08 -1.39
N LEU A 100 16.06 7.13 -0.97
CA LEU A 100 17.24 6.74 -1.76
C LEU A 100 17.28 7.44 -3.15
N PRO A 101 17.23 8.79 -3.20
CA PRO A 101 17.21 9.54 -4.46
C PRO A 101 18.45 9.25 -5.34
N GLU A 102 19.59 8.91 -4.72
CA GLU A 102 20.81 8.51 -5.40
C GLU A 102 20.67 7.24 -6.28
N CYS A 103 19.63 6.44 -6.05
CA CYS A 103 19.34 5.26 -6.88
C CYS A 103 18.65 5.61 -8.20
N GLY A 104 18.13 6.83 -8.38
CA GLY A 104 17.51 7.28 -9.64
C GLY A 104 16.24 6.50 -10.05
N THR A 105 15.53 5.91 -9.10
CA THR A 105 14.37 5.01 -9.36
C THR A 105 13.01 5.70 -9.36
N ASP A 106 12.96 7.01 -9.07
CA ASP A 106 11.74 7.85 -9.06
C ASP A 106 10.50 7.16 -8.45
N PRO A 107 10.54 6.79 -7.15
CA PRO A 107 9.43 6.07 -6.53
C PRO A 107 8.21 6.97 -6.29
N SER A 108 7.00 6.46 -6.51
CA SER A 108 5.75 7.20 -6.27
C SER A 108 5.36 7.38 -4.79
N VAL A 109 6.27 7.14 -3.84
CA VAL A 109 6.05 7.30 -2.40
C VAL A 109 6.93 8.44 -1.89
N TYR A 110 6.28 9.41 -1.27
CA TYR A 110 6.91 10.61 -0.71
C TYR A 110 6.69 10.65 0.80
N TYR A 111 7.73 11.06 1.52
CA TYR A 111 7.71 11.21 2.97
C TYR A 111 7.71 12.69 3.31
N LEU A 112 6.66 13.13 4.02
CA LEU A 112 6.59 14.51 4.53
C LEU A 112 7.58 14.69 5.68
N THR A 113 8.28 15.83 5.72
CA THR A 113 9.38 16.07 6.66
C THR A 113 9.16 17.24 7.63
N ASP A 114 8.01 17.91 7.56
CA ASP A 114 7.65 19.10 8.34
C ASP A 114 6.34 18.98 9.14
#